data_AF-Q6MLW0-F1
#
_entry.id   AF-Q6MLW0-F1
#
_cell.length_a   1.000
_cell.length_b   1.000
_cell.length_c   1.000
_cell.angle_alpha   90.00
_cell.angle_beta   90.00
_cell.angle_gamma   90.00
#
_symmetry.space_group_name_H-M   'P 1'
#
loop_
_entity.id
_entity.type
_entity.pdbx_description
1 polymer ?
#
loop_
_entity_poly.entity_id
_entity_poly.type
_entity_poly.pdbx_seq_one_letter_code
_entity_poly.pdbx_strand_id
1 'polypeptide(L)' 'MINPADQNPNKGTLALDMSGDGPKLVETFTCKLVSQGSRFFGFGKSEEEARKDAMGKCQGRTLLSFCEKEKITCEKN' A
#
# COMPACT_ATOMS: atom_id res chain seq x y z
N MET A 1 -3.83 -6.17 -23.23
CA MET A 1 -2.78 -6.84 -22.43
C MET A 1 -2.69 -6.07 -21.12
N ILE A 2 -2.93 -6.72 -19.97
CA ILE A 2 -2.69 -6.08 -18.67
C ILE A 2 -1.19 -6.15 -18.44
N ASN A 3 -0.49 -5.02 -18.32
CA ASN A 3 0.94 -5.04 -18.03
C ASN A 3 1.10 -5.64 -16.63
N PRO A 4 1.98 -6.61 -16.37
CA PRO A 4 2.17 -7.18 -15.03
C PRO A 4 2.48 -6.10 -13.97
N ALA A 5 3.06 -4.97 -14.38
CA ALA A 5 3.28 -3.80 -13.53
C ALA A 5 2.00 -3.05 -13.13
N ASP A 6 0.86 -3.28 -13.82
CA ASP A 6 -0.47 -2.76 -13.48
C ASP A 6 -1.16 -3.56 -12.38
N GLN A 7 -0.70 -4.78 -12.10
CA GLN A 7 -1.26 -5.60 -11.04
C GLN A 7 -0.75 -5.13 -9.69
N ASN A 8 -1.67 -4.90 -8.75
CA ASN A 8 -1.31 -4.73 -7.35
C ASN A 8 -0.74 -6.07 -6.85
N PRO A 9 0.55 -6.13 -6.44
CA PRO A 9 1.16 -7.37 -5.99
C PRO A 9 0.57 -7.90 -4.67
N ASN A 10 -0.14 -7.07 -3.92
CA ASN A 10 -0.74 -7.40 -2.62
C ASN A 10 -2.27 -7.54 -2.69
N LYS A 11 -2.83 -7.73 -3.88
CA LYS A 11 -4.28 -7.91 -4.05
C LYS A 11 -4.73 -9.20 -3.37
N GLY A 12 -5.73 -9.11 -2.48
CA GLY A 12 -6.29 -10.24 -1.74
C GLY A 12 -5.40 -10.74 -0.58
N THR A 13 -4.33 -10.01 -0.24
CA THR A 13 -3.47 -10.37 0.90
C THR A 13 -4.21 -10.16 2.22
N LEU A 14 -4.15 -11.13 3.12
CA LEU A 14 -4.63 -11.01 4.51
C LEU A 14 -3.43 -10.93 5.47
N ALA A 15 -3.62 -10.27 6.61
CA ALA A 15 -2.59 -10.18 7.65
C ALA A 15 -2.96 -11.02 8.87
N LEU A 16 -1.94 -11.57 9.52
CA LEU A 16 -2.11 -12.24 10.80
C LEU A 16 -2.16 -11.21 11.93
N ASP A 17 -3.23 -11.24 12.71
CA ASP A 17 -3.39 -10.45 13.92
C ASP A 17 -3.33 -11.34 15.16
N MET A 18 -2.42 -11.01 16.07
CA MET A 18 -2.16 -11.75 17.32
C MET A 18 -2.55 -10.94 18.56
N SER A 19 -3.27 -9.83 18.38
CA SER A 19 -3.52 -8.84 19.44
C SER A 19 -4.67 -9.24 20.39
N GLY A 20 -5.30 -10.40 20.19
CA GLY A 20 -6.41 -10.91 21.00
C GLY A 20 -6.20 -12.36 21.44
N ASP A 21 -7.28 -13.06 21.79
CA ASP A 21 -7.28 -14.45 22.32
C ASP A 21 -6.77 -15.54 21.36
N GLY A 22 -6.24 -15.17 20.19
CA GLY A 22 -5.67 -16.10 19.24
C GLY A 22 -5.32 -15.46 17.90
N PRO A 23 -4.57 -16.21 17.06
CA PRO A 23 -4.24 -15.77 15.70
C PRO A 23 -5.50 -15.69 14.84
N LYS A 24 -5.78 -14.51 14.28
CA LYS A 24 -6.86 -14.31 13.31
C LYS A 24 -6.32 -13.69 12.02
N LEU A 25 -6.87 -14.10 10.89
CA LEU A 25 -6.62 -13.41 9.62
C LEU A 25 -7.54 -12.19 9.54
N VAL A 26 -6.95 -11.03 9.31
CA VAL A 26 -7.67 -9.78 9.10
C VAL A 26 -7.44 -9.28 7.69
N GLU A 27 -8.47 -8.65 7.13
CA GLU A 27 -8.40 -7.90 5.89
C GLU A 27 -7.30 -6.84 5.99
N THR A 28 -6.73 -6.51 4.83
CA THR A 28 -5.64 -5.55 4.75
C THR A 28 -6.01 -4.43 3.80
N PHE A 29 -5.21 -3.39 3.81
CA PHE A 29 -5.30 -2.31 2.85
C PHE A 29 -4.03 -2.31 2.00
N THR A 30 -4.23 -2.10 0.71
CA THR A 30 -3.13 -1.75 -0.19
C THR A 30 -3.35 -0.36 -0.75
N CYS A 31 -2.36 0.50 -0.60
CA CYS A 31 -2.37 1.84 -1.14
C CYS A 31 -1.34 1.98 -2.27
N LYS A 32 -1.75 2.58 -3.38
CA LYS A 32 -0.94 2.86 -4.55
C LYS A 32 -0.73 4.37 -4.68
N LEU A 33 0.53 4.77 -4.77
CA LEU A 33 0.96 6.12 -5.12
C LEU A 33 1.65 6.09 -6.48
N VAL A 34 1.27 7.00 -7.38
CA VAL A 34 1.96 7.20 -8.66
C VAL A 34 2.70 8.53 -8.61
N SER A 35 4.02 8.50 -8.79
CA SER A 35 4.87 9.68 -8.81
C SER A 35 5.97 9.53 -9.86
N GLN A 36 6.14 10.56 -10.70
CA GLN A 36 7.11 10.57 -11.81
C GLN A 36 7.09 9.29 -12.67
N GLY A 37 5.90 8.77 -12.99
CA GLY A 37 5.74 7.54 -13.76
C GLY A 37 6.08 6.24 -13.01
N SER A 38 6.59 6.34 -11.78
CA SER A 38 6.82 5.20 -10.87
C SER A 38 5.61 4.94 -9.99
N ARG A 39 5.40 3.68 -9.62
CA ARG A 39 4.31 3.24 -8.73
C ARG A 39 4.90 2.71 -7.44
N PHE A 40 4.32 3.15 -6.33
CA PHE A 40 4.72 2.75 -4.99
C PHE A 40 3.51 2.13 -4.31
N PHE A 41 3.64 0.87 -3.90
CA PHE A 41 2.59 0.13 -3.22
C PHE A 41 2.93 0.02 -1.74
N GLY A 42 2.01 0.46 -0.91
CA GLY A 42 2.06 0.33 0.54
C GLY A 42 1.02 -0.65 1.05
N PHE A 43 1.34 -1.37 2.12
CA PHE A 43 0.50 -2.41 2.70
C PHE A 43 0.36 -2.22 4.21
N GLY A 44 -0.82 -2.49 4.76
CA GLY A 44 -1.08 -2.35 6.19
C GLY A 44 -2.39 -3.00 6.64
N LYS A 45 -2.56 -3.14 7.96
CA LYS A 45 -3.83 -3.62 8.56
C LYS A 45 -4.90 -2.53 8.54
N SER A 46 -4.49 -1.27 8.38
CA SER A 46 -5.36 -0.12 8.20
C SER A 46 -4.98 0.68 6.95
N GLU A 47 -5.92 1.48 6.43
CA GLU A 47 -5.65 2.38 5.31
C GLU A 47 -4.53 3.38 5.64
N GLU A 48 -4.48 3.90 6.87
CA GLU A 48 -3.44 4.84 7.29
C GLU A 48 -2.05 4.21 7.27
N GLU A 49 -1.90 2.98 7.77
CA GLU A 49 -0.65 2.23 7.71
C GLU A 49 -0.20 2.00 6.27
N ALA A 50 -1.12 1.54 5.41
CA ALA A 50 -0.83 1.30 4.01
C ALA A 50 -0.45 2.60 3.27
N ARG A 51 -1.08 3.73 3.59
CA ARG A 51 -0.71 5.06 3.07
C ARG A 51 0.70 5.46 3.51
N LYS A 52 1.02 5.29 4.81
CA LYS A 52 2.35 5.61 5.35
C LYS A 52 3.44 4.77 4.69
N ASP A 53 3.21 3.48 4.48
CA ASP A 53 4.16 2.59 3.80
C ASP A 53 4.35 2.99 2.32
N ALA A 54 3.27 3.27 1.58
CA ALA A 54 3.34 3.72 0.18
C ALA A 54 4.12 5.04 0.06
N MET A 55 3.86 5.96 0.97
CA MET A 55 4.52 7.26 1.03
C MET A 55 5.99 7.11 1.40
N GLY A 56 6.33 6.30 2.41
CA GLY A 56 7.71 6.04 2.81
C GLY A 56 8.54 5.42 1.68
N LYS A 57 7.94 4.50 0.92
CA LYS A 57 8.58 3.91 -0.28
C LYS A 57 8.82 4.93 -1.39
N CYS A 58 7.90 5.88 -1.58
CA CYS A 58 8.09 7.00 -2.50
C CYS A 58 9.24 7.91 -2.02
N GLN A 59 9.20 8.34 -0.76
CA GLN A 59 10.20 9.22 -0.16
C GLN A 59 11.61 8.60 -0.13
N GLY A 60 11.70 7.27 -0.02
CA GLY A 60 12.98 6.56 -0.10
C GLY A 60 13.58 6.48 -1.52
N ARG A 61 12.81 6.82 -2.56
CA ARG A 61 13.24 6.70 -3.98
C ARG A 61 13.12 8.00 -4.78
N THR A 62 12.43 9.02 -4.25
CA THR A 62 12.30 10.34 -4.89
C THR A 62 12.25 11.46 -3.85
N LEU A 63 12.38 12.71 -4.29
CA LEU A 63 12.29 13.88 -3.41
C LEU A 63 10.87 14.03 -2.88
N LEU A 64 10.76 14.50 -1.63
CA LEU A 64 9.51 14.72 -0.90
C LEU A 64 8.46 15.51 -1.70
N SER A 65 8.91 16.47 -2.51
CA SER A 65 8.06 17.32 -3.35
C SER A 65 7.29 16.56 -4.44
N PHE A 66 7.70 15.34 -4.77
CA PHE A 66 7.04 14.52 -5.79
C PHE A 66 6.12 13.45 -5.20
N CYS A 67 6.18 13.21 -3.90
CA CYS A 67 5.29 12.28 -3.23
C CYS A 67 4.06 13.04 -2.73
N GLU A 68 3.01 13.11 -3.54
CA GLU A 68 1.77 13.82 -3.20
C GLU A 68 0.78 12.86 -2.56
N LYS A 69 0.44 13.10 -1.28
CA LYS A 69 -0.51 12.24 -0.53
C LYS A 69 -1.89 12.14 -1.19
N GLU A 70 -2.29 13.18 -1.91
CA GLU A 70 -3.59 13.29 -2.60
C GLU A 70 -3.69 12.32 -3.79
N LYS A 71 -2.56 11.85 -4.31
CA LYS A 71 -2.48 10.88 -5.41
C LYS A 71 -2.42 9.43 -4.92
N ILE A 72 -2.61 9.20 -3.62
CA ILE A 72 -2.67 7.85 -3.04
C ILE A 72 -4.10 7.32 -3.18
N THR A 73 -4.22 6.16 -3.83
CA THR A 73 -5.48 5.40 -3.95
C THR A 73 -5.35 4.13 -3.13
N CYS A 74 -6.35 3.80 -2.32
CA CYS A 74 -6.31 2.62 -1.46
C CYS A 74 -7.47 1.68 -1.76
N GLU A 75 -7.19 0.39 -1.69
CA GLU A 75 -8.18 -0.68 -1.81
C GLU A 75 -8.07 -1.62 -0.60
N LYS A 76 -9.22 -2.11 -0.17
CA LYS A 76 -9.32 -3.11 0.90
C LYS A 76 -9.28 -4.50 0.25
N ASN A 77 -8.52 -5.40 0.86
CA ASN A 77 -8.32 -6.78 0.45
C ASN A 77 -9.10 -7.75 1.32
#